data_AF-A0A076EEG8-F1
#
_entry.id   AF-A0A076EEG8-F1
#
_cell.length_a   1.000
_cell.length_b   1.000
_cell.length_c   1.000
_cell.angle_alpha   90.00
_cell.angle_beta   90.00
_cell.angle_gamma   90.00
#
_symmetry.space_group_name_H-M   'P 1'
#
loop_
_entity.id
_entity.type
_entity.pdbx_description
1 polymer ?
#
loop_
_entity_poly.entity_id
_entity_poly.type
_entity_poly.pdbx_seq_one_letter_code
_entity_poly.pdbx_strand_id
1 'polypeptide(L)'
;MCGRYATTANPATLAADLDAIDEAGEEESPPDYNVAPTTQVLTVVDRHDARRIRRMRWGLVPSWTKELGKGPVLFNARADSVDTKPAFRNAFKYKRCLVPMDGWYEWQTEVDAAAAGKKPGKAKKIPYYMSPEDGSRLYMAGLWSVWHDPAVEDSPPVLSCSIITVDSAAQLENVHDRMPLVMPRDRWTAWLDPEHPASTDLLAVSPDAIADITVRRVSTLVNSVKNNGPELLDADAAGRDEEQVGEQISLL
;
A
#
# COMPACT_ATOMS: atom_id res chain seq x y z
N MET A 1 0.58 -3.05 -9.25
CA MET A 1 1.56 -2.21 -8.53
C MET A 1 0.68 -1.39 -7.63
N CYS A 2 0.68 -1.71 -6.34
CA CYS A 2 -0.28 -1.16 -5.40
C CYS A 2 -0.02 0.34 -5.22
N GLY A 3 -0.79 1.15 -5.96
CA GLY A 3 -0.61 2.59 -6.08
C GLY A 3 -1.78 3.41 -5.53
N ARG A 4 -2.73 2.77 -4.83
CA ARG A 4 -3.81 3.47 -4.13
C ARG A 4 -4.35 2.63 -3.00
N TYR A 5 -4.67 3.26 -1.87
CA TYR A 5 -5.27 2.57 -0.73
C TYR A 5 -6.18 3.49 0.07
N ALA A 6 -6.94 2.92 1.00
CA ALA A 6 -7.78 3.66 1.93
C ALA A 6 -7.29 3.47 3.37
N THR A 7 -7.38 4.52 4.17
CA THR A 7 -7.10 4.48 5.60
C THR A 7 -7.91 5.51 6.35
N THR A 8 -8.63 5.06 7.36
CA THR A 8 -9.36 5.86 8.34
C THR A 8 -8.57 6.01 9.64
N ALA A 9 -7.30 5.59 9.65
CA ALA A 9 -6.45 5.59 10.82
C ALA A 9 -6.25 7.01 11.38
N ASN A 10 -6.64 7.20 12.63
CA ASN A 10 -6.28 8.35 13.42
C ASN A 10 -4.98 8.06 14.19
N PRO A 11 -3.97 8.94 14.19
CA PRO A 11 -2.67 8.67 14.80
C PRO A 11 -2.75 8.46 16.31
N ALA A 12 -3.61 9.20 17.03
CA ALA A 12 -3.74 9.08 18.48
C ALA A 12 -4.42 7.75 18.87
N THR A 13 -5.49 7.36 18.18
CA THR A 13 -6.12 6.04 18.40
C THR A 13 -5.18 4.91 18.02
N LEU A 14 -4.49 5.03 16.88
CA LEU A 14 -3.51 4.04 16.44
C LEU A 14 -2.35 3.90 17.43
N ALA A 15 -1.90 5.01 18.03
CA ALA A 15 -0.87 5.00 19.05
C ALA A 15 -1.33 4.27 20.32
N ALA A 16 -2.55 4.55 20.78
CA ALA A 16 -3.14 3.88 21.93
C ALA A 16 -3.31 2.36 21.68
N ASP A 17 -3.84 1.96 20.52
CA ASP A 17 -4.07 0.56 20.16
C ASP A 17 -2.77 -0.26 20.05
N LEU A 18 -1.66 0.40 19.74
CA LEU A 18 -0.37 -0.23 19.49
C LEU A 18 0.65 -0.06 20.63
N ASP A 19 0.26 0.58 21.74
CA ASP A 19 1.16 0.99 22.82
C ASP A 19 2.39 1.74 22.27
N ALA A 20 2.10 2.77 21.48
CA ALA A 20 3.08 3.55 20.75
C ALA A 20 3.07 5.02 21.14
N ILE A 21 4.18 5.71 20.88
CA ILE A 21 4.28 7.16 21.00
C ILE A 21 3.76 7.79 19.69
N ASP A 22 2.82 8.72 19.81
CA ASP A 22 2.38 9.52 18.67
C ASP A 22 3.41 10.61 18.34
N GLU A 23 4.05 10.48 17.18
CA GLU A 23 4.95 11.48 16.59
C GLU A 23 4.51 11.85 15.17
N ALA A 24 3.21 11.72 14.88
CA ALA A 24 2.64 12.08 13.58
C ALA A 24 2.53 13.60 13.39
N GLY A 25 2.75 14.39 14.45
CA GLY A 25 2.61 15.84 14.47
C GLY A 25 1.17 16.29 14.78
N GLU A 26 0.95 17.61 14.77
CA GLU A 26 -0.34 18.23 15.13
C GLU A 26 -1.31 18.33 13.94
N GLU A 27 -0.88 17.94 12.74
CA GLU A 27 -1.73 17.95 11.55
C GLU A 27 -2.93 17.04 11.73
N GLU A 28 -4.11 17.47 11.26
CA GLU A 28 -5.29 16.62 11.21
C GLU A 28 -5.05 15.38 10.33
N SER A 29 -5.61 14.24 10.74
CA SER A 29 -5.67 12.99 9.97
C SER A 29 -7.13 12.65 9.69
N PRO A 30 -7.81 13.36 8.77
CA PRO A 30 -9.13 12.91 8.33
C PRO A 30 -8.98 11.55 7.62
N PRO A 31 -10.04 10.71 7.61
CA PRO A 31 -10.06 9.53 6.76
C PRO A 31 -9.72 9.86 5.31
N ASP A 32 -8.84 9.07 4.72
CA ASP A 32 -8.44 9.18 3.32
C ASP A 32 -8.79 7.87 2.61
N TYR A 33 -9.84 7.92 1.81
CA TYR A 33 -10.35 6.79 1.03
C TYR A 33 -9.62 6.65 -0.31
N ASN A 34 -8.67 7.53 -0.63
CA ASN A 34 -8.00 7.59 -1.93
C ASN A 34 -6.52 8.03 -1.82
N VAL A 35 -5.78 7.41 -0.89
CA VAL A 35 -4.38 7.73 -0.67
C VAL A 35 -3.57 7.44 -1.92
N ALA A 36 -2.89 8.45 -2.46
CA ALA A 36 -2.05 8.34 -3.65
C ALA A 36 -0.55 8.49 -3.30
N PRO A 37 0.38 7.99 -4.14
CA PRO A 37 1.79 8.22 -3.96
C PRO A 37 2.12 9.71 -3.84
N THR A 38 3.20 9.99 -3.13
CA THR A 38 3.78 11.31 -2.81
C THR A 38 3.08 12.11 -1.71
N THR A 39 1.93 11.64 -1.21
CA THR A 39 1.29 12.20 -0.01
C THR A 39 2.02 11.78 1.27
N GLN A 40 1.71 12.44 2.39
CA GLN A 40 2.13 11.99 3.72
C GLN A 40 1.20 10.88 4.20
N VAL A 41 1.77 9.79 4.72
CA VAL A 41 1.03 8.64 5.23
C VAL A 41 1.51 8.27 6.61
N LEU A 42 0.60 7.75 7.44
CA LEU A 42 0.97 7.18 8.74
C LEU A 42 1.79 5.91 8.54
N THR A 43 2.77 5.73 9.41
CA THR A 43 3.64 4.57 9.47
C THR A 43 3.89 4.20 10.93
N VAL A 44 4.12 2.93 11.18
CA VAL A 44 4.54 2.41 12.49
C VAL A 44 6.00 2.00 12.38
N VAL A 45 6.83 2.48 13.30
CA VAL A 45 8.25 2.10 13.38
C VAL A 45 8.60 1.77 14.82
N ASP A 46 9.52 0.84 15.03
CA ASP A 46 10.18 0.72 16.32
C ASP A 46 11.50 1.49 16.27
N ARG A 47 11.75 2.26 17.32
CA ARG A 47 13.06 2.84 17.64
C ARG A 47 13.45 2.27 18.99
N HIS A 48 14.75 2.14 19.25
CA HIS A 48 15.37 1.40 20.37
C HIS A 48 14.55 1.28 21.67
N ASP A 49 13.83 2.33 22.08
CA ASP A 49 13.06 2.42 23.32
C ASP A 49 11.54 2.19 23.18
N ALA A 50 10.93 2.43 22.02
CA ALA A 50 9.48 2.42 21.86
C ALA A 50 9.02 2.29 20.40
N ARG A 51 7.80 1.76 20.25
CA ARG A 51 7.02 1.88 19.01
C ARG A 51 6.54 3.31 18.82
N ARG A 52 6.53 3.78 17.58
CA ARG A 52 6.22 5.18 17.23
C ARG A 52 5.35 5.25 15.99
N ILE A 53 4.36 6.13 16.02
CA ILE A 53 3.55 6.50 14.85
C ILE A 53 4.18 7.73 14.21
N ARG A 54 4.48 7.67 12.91
CA ARG A 54 5.11 8.78 12.17
C ARG A 54 4.44 9.03 10.84
N ARG A 55 4.36 10.30 10.44
CA ARG A 55 4.05 10.69 9.05
C ARG A 55 5.29 10.60 8.18
N MET A 56 5.15 9.96 7.03
CA MET A 56 6.22 9.85 6.03
C MET A 56 5.65 10.04 4.63
N ARG A 57 6.43 10.64 3.73
CA ARG A 57 6.07 10.71 2.31
C ARG A 57 6.01 9.31 1.70
N TRP A 58 4.88 8.89 1.13
CA TRP A 58 4.80 7.64 0.38
C TRP A 58 5.49 7.77 -0.99
N GLY A 59 6.62 7.12 -1.15
CA GLY A 59 7.55 7.33 -2.25
C GLY A 59 8.93 7.57 -1.68
N LEU A 60 9.70 6.50 -1.52
CA LEU A 60 10.97 6.54 -0.84
C LEU A 60 11.99 7.41 -1.59
N VAL A 61 12.70 8.24 -0.85
CA VAL A 61 13.78 9.11 -1.33
C VAL A 61 15.10 8.53 -0.83
N PRO A 62 15.92 7.93 -1.71
CA PRO A 62 17.23 7.44 -1.30
C PRO A 62 18.10 8.56 -0.75
N SER A 63 18.93 8.29 0.25
CA SER A 63 19.72 9.31 0.94
C SER A 63 20.74 10.03 0.04
N TRP A 64 21.14 9.44 -1.09
CA TRP A 64 22.05 10.04 -2.10
C TRP A 64 21.32 10.79 -3.22
N THR A 65 20.00 10.97 -3.11
CA THR A 65 19.23 11.73 -4.09
C THR A 65 19.71 13.18 -4.10
N LYS A 66 19.98 13.73 -5.28
CA LYS A 66 20.48 15.10 -5.42
C LYS A 66 19.38 16.15 -5.30
N GLU A 67 18.17 15.80 -5.75
CA GLU A 67 17.05 16.73 -5.83
C GLU A 67 15.73 15.96 -5.71
N LEU A 68 14.85 16.45 -4.85
CA LEU A 68 13.55 15.83 -4.61
C LEU A 68 12.66 15.93 -5.87
N GLY A 69 11.91 14.87 -6.16
CA GLY A 69 11.00 14.85 -7.30
C GLY A 69 11.65 14.59 -8.65
N LYS A 70 12.99 14.57 -8.74
CA LYS A 70 13.71 14.10 -9.94
C LYS A 70 13.90 12.58 -9.90
N GLY A 71 13.34 11.90 -10.89
CA GLY A 71 13.45 10.45 -11.05
C GLY A 71 12.15 9.69 -10.75
N PRO A 72 12.20 8.34 -10.75
CA PRO A 72 11.01 7.53 -10.50
C PRO A 72 10.52 7.67 -9.05
N VAL A 73 9.20 7.66 -8.86
CA VAL A 73 8.60 7.62 -7.53
C VAL A 73 8.71 6.19 -6.98
N LEU A 74 9.53 5.99 -5.95
CA LEU A 74 9.80 4.68 -5.37
C LEU A 74 8.76 4.30 -4.29
N PHE A 75 7.48 4.30 -4.65
CA PHE A 75 6.37 4.01 -3.73
C PHE A 75 6.15 2.51 -3.46
N ASN A 76 6.64 1.64 -4.36
CA ASN A 76 6.76 0.20 -4.11
C ASN A 76 8.21 -0.29 -4.19
N ALA A 77 8.52 -1.28 -3.35
CA ALA A 77 9.74 -2.09 -3.40
C ALA A 77 9.35 -3.55 -3.67
N ARG A 78 9.99 -4.22 -4.64
CA ARG A 78 9.68 -5.63 -4.93
C ARG A 78 10.47 -6.52 -3.98
N ALA A 79 9.81 -7.47 -3.32
CA ALA A 79 10.43 -8.41 -2.40
C ALA A 79 11.60 -9.20 -3.02
N ASP A 80 11.51 -9.53 -4.32
CA ASP A 80 12.53 -10.26 -5.09
C ASP A 80 13.91 -9.59 -5.17
N SER A 81 13.99 -8.28 -4.93
CA SER A 81 15.19 -7.48 -5.15
C SER A 81 15.39 -6.42 -4.07
N VAL A 82 14.60 -6.47 -2.99
CA VAL A 82 14.59 -5.44 -1.95
C VAL A 82 15.91 -5.38 -1.16
N ASP A 83 16.58 -6.51 -1.03
CA ASP A 83 17.83 -6.73 -0.28
C ASP A 83 19.09 -6.39 -1.10
N THR A 84 18.97 -6.27 -2.41
CA THR A 84 20.08 -6.04 -3.35
C THR A 84 19.99 -4.68 -4.04
N LYS A 85 18.77 -4.22 -4.36
CA LYS A 85 18.56 -2.98 -5.11
C LYS A 85 19.07 -1.78 -4.31
N PRO A 86 19.94 -0.92 -4.88
CA PRO A 86 20.58 0.16 -4.14
C PRO A 86 19.63 1.02 -3.33
N ALA A 87 18.52 1.45 -3.94
CA ALA A 87 17.51 2.29 -3.31
C ALA A 87 16.88 1.70 -2.04
N PHE A 88 16.90 0.38 -1.85
CA PHE A 88 16.14 -0.30 -0.80
C PHE A 88 17.00 -1.12 0.16
N ARG A 89 18.12 -1.72 -0.30
CA ARG A 89 18.90 -2.69 0.49
C ARG A 89 19.29 -2.22 1.89
N ASN A 90 19.61 -0.94 2.06
CA ASN A 90 20.00 -0.40 3.38
C ASN A 90 18.77 -0.20 4.27
N ALA A 91 17.66 0.24 3.69
CA ALA A 91 16.40 0.39 4.42
C ALA A 91 15.82 -0.98 4.81
N PHE A 92 15.91 -1.98 3.94
CA PHE A 92 15.53 -3.36 4.27
C PHE A 92 16.26 -3.87 5.51
N LYS A 93 17.55 -3.58 5.63
CA LYS A 93 18.34 -4.02 6.80
C LYS A 93 18.00 -3.31 8.10
N TYR A 94 17.64 -2.02 8.10
CA TYR A 94 17.60 -1.25 9.37
C TYR A 94 16.48 -0.21 9.48
N LYS A 95 15.75 0.05 8.40
CA LYS A 95 14.70 1.08 8.35
C LYS A 95 13.43 0.50 7.78
N ARG A 96 12.83 -0.39 8.55
CA ARG A 96 11.56 -1.04 8.25
C ARG A 96 10.43 -0.35 8.99
N CYS A 97 9.25 -0.38 8.41
CA CYS A 97 8.04 0.18 9.00
C CYS A 97 6.84 -0.72 8.65
N LEU A 98 5.71 -0.47 9.31
CA LEU A 98 4.40 -0.93 8.86
C LEU A 98 3.60 0.25 8.32
N VAL A 99 2.81 0.01 7.28
CA VAL A 99 1.87 0.99 6.73
C VAL A 99 0.44 0.53 7.02
N PRO A 100 -0.29 1.19 7.95
CA PRO A 100 -1.68 0.86 8.26
C PRO A 100 -2.63 1.20 7.10
N MET A 101 -3.52 0.27 6.77
CA MET A 101 -4.51 0.40 5.70
C MET A 101 -5.81 -0.30 6.08
N ASP A 102 -6.94 0.26 5.67
CA ASP A 102 -8.23 -0.45 5.76
C ASP A 102 -8.42 -1.38 4.56
N GLY A 103 -7.70 -1.12 3.47
CA GLY A 103 -7.68 -1.91 2.25
C GLY A 103 -6.97 -1.17 1.13
N TRP A 104 -6.73 -1.83 0.00
CA TRP A 104 -6.04 -1.25 -1.15
C TRP A 104 -6.83 -1.42 -2.45
N TYR A 105 -6.52 -0.59 -3.45
CA TYR A 105 -7.12 -0.69 -4.77
C TYR A 105 -6.15 -1.29 -5.78
N GLU A 106 -6.67 -2.12 -6.67
CA GLU A 106 -6.00 -2.56 -7.89
C GLU A 106 -6.96 -2.49 -9.08
N TRP A 107 -6.42 -2.46 -10.31
CA TRP A 107 -7.23 -2.35 -11.52
C TRP A 107 -7.01 -3.52 -12.44
N GLN A 108 -8.10 -4.22 -12.75
CA GLN A 108 -8.12 -5.18 -13.83
C GLN A 108 -8.19 -4.44 -15.16
N THR A 109 -7.35 -4.85 -16.12
CA THR A 109 -7.37 -4.29 -17.48
C THR A 109 -8.19 -5.20 -18.37
N GLU A 110 -9.37 -4.74 -18.78
CA GLU A 110 -10.17 -5.43 -19.79
C GLU A 110 -9.69 -5.04 -21.19
N VAL A 111 -9.29 -6.05 -21.96
CA VAL A 111 -9.05 -5.94 -23.40
C VAL A 111 -10.27 -6.44 -24.14
N ASP A 112 -10.86 -5.56 -24.94
CA ASP A 112 -12.09 -5.81 -25.67
C ASP A 112 -11.84 -6.85 -26.77
N ALA A 113 -12.18 -8.12 -26.52
CA ALA A 113 -11.94 -9.23 -27.45
C ALA A 113 -12.73 -9.07 -28.77
N ALA A 114 -13.80 -8.29 -28.77
CA ALA A 114 -14.60 -7.94 -29.95
C ALA A 114 -13.94 -6.90 -30.87
N ALA A 115 -12.78 -6.36 -30.51
CA ALA A 115 -12.04 -5.38 -31.30
C ALA A 115 -11.06 -6.01 -32.32
N ALA A 116 -11.16 -7.31 -32.61
CA ALA A 116 -10.43 -7.94 -33.71
C ALA A 116 -10.78 -7.25 -35.05
N GLY A 117 -9.94 -6.31 -35.48
CA GLY A 117 -10.11 -5.53 -36.72
C GLY A 117 -10.53 -4.06 -36.54
N LYS A 118 -10.74 -3.57 -35.30
CA LYS A 118 -10.89 -2.13 -35.02
C LYS A 118 -9.60 -1.58 -34.39
N LYS A 119 -9.34 -0.26 -34.53
CA LYS A 119 -8.27 0.39 -33.74
C LYS A 119 -8.46 -0.01 -32.28
N PRO A 120 -7.42 -0.48 -31.57
CA PRO A 120 -7.57 -0.88 -30.18
C PRO A 120 -8.19 0.27 -29.40
N GLY A 121 -9.40 0.04 -28.86
CA GLY A 121 -10.03 0.95 -27.93
C GLY A 121 -9.11 1.14 -26.71
N LYS A 122 -9.27 2.26 -26.01
CA LYS A 122 -8.53 2.48 -24.75
C LYS A 122 -8.96 1.37 -23.78
N ALA A 123 -8.02 0.54 -23.34
CA ALA A 123 -8.29 -0.55 -22.41
C ALA A 123 -9.01 -0.01 -21.17
N LYS A 124 -10.15 -0.63 -20.83
CA LYS A 124 -10.97 -0.22 -19.69
C LYS A 124 -10.31 -0.75 -18.43
N LYS A 125 -10.12 0.13 -17.44
CA LYS A 125 -9.57 -0.23 -16.14
C LYS A 125 -10.71 -0.32 -15.14
N ILE A 126 -11.00 -1.52 -14.66
CA ILE A 126 -12.01 -1.75 -13.63
C ILE A 126 -11.33 -1.76 -12.27
N PRO A 127 -11.69 -0.85 -11.35
CA PRO A 127 -11.11 -0.84 -10.02
C PRO A 127 -11.77 -1.89 -9.12
N TYR A 128 -10.92 -2.57 -8.36
CA TYR A 128 -11.28 -3.45 -7.27
C TYR A 128 -10.69 -2.90 -5.98
N TYR A 129 -11.37 -3.18 -4.87
CA TYR A 129 -10.92 -2.91 -3.52
C TYR A 129 -10.74 -4.22 -2.78
N MET A 130 -9.59 -4.39 -2.14
CA MET A 130 -9.24 -5.54 -1.34
C MET A 130 -9.17 -5.13 0.12
N SER A 131 -9.95 -5.79 0.98
CA SER A 131 -10.02 -5.49 2.40
C SER A 131 -10.43 -6.71 3.23
N PRO A 132 -10.11 -6.75 4.52
CA PRO A 132 -10.60 -7.79 5.43
C PRO A 132 -12.12 -7.81 5.47
N GLU A 133 -12.72 -9.00 5.51
CA GLU A 133 -14.16 -9.18 5.62
C GLU A 133 -14.74 -8.56 6.91
N ASP A 134 -13.97 -8.63 8.00
CA ASP A 134 -14.37 -8.11 9.32
C ASP A 134 -14.14 -6.60 9.48
N GLY A 135 -13.62 -5.92 8.46
CA GLY A 135 -13.28 -4.50 8.48
C GLY A 135 -12.08 -4.17 9.38
N SER A 136 -11.30 -5.17 9.80
CA SER A 136 -10.08 -4.95 10.56
C SER A 136 -9.02 -4.20 9.74
N ARG A 137 -8.04 -3.64 10.44
CA ARG A 137 -6.95 -2.91 9.82
C ARG A 137 -5.82 -3.86 9.41
N LEU A 138 -5.37 -3.71 8.18
CA LEU A 138 -4.20 -4.37 7.67
C LEU A 138 -2.94 -3.53 7.90
N TYR A 139 -1.78 -4.20 7.97
CA TYR A 139 -0.49 -3.56 8.13
C TYR A 139 0.47 -4.09 7.06
N MET A 140 0.85 -3.23 6.12
CA MET A 140 1.74 -3.61 5.04
C MET A 140 3.20 -3.48 5.47
N ALA A 141 4.03 -4.43 5.06
CA ALA A 141 5.47 -4.34 5.20
C ALA A 141 6.00 -3.15 4.38
N GLY A 142 6.67 -2.22 5.06
CA GLY A 142 7.24 -1.03 4.45
C GLY A 142 8.71 -0.85 4.78
N LEU A 143 9.36 -0.03 3.96
CA LEU A 143 10.69 0.50 4.18
C LEU A 143 10.60 2.00 4.36
N TRP A 144 11.54 2.59 5.09
CA TRP A 144 11.65 4.04 5.17
C TRP A 144 13.08 4.55 5.04
N SER A 145 13.20 5.83 4.71
CA SER A 145 14.48 6.52 4.59
C SER A 145 14.39 7.92 5.19
N VAL A 146 15.57 8.48 5.41
CA VAL A 146 15.77 9.88 5.79
C VAL A 146 16.61 10.49 4.68
N TRP A 147 16.14 11.61 4.14
CA TRP A 147 16.85 12.39 3.14
C TRP A 147 16.94 13.84 3.61
N HIS A 148 18.11 14.45 3.46
CA HIS A 148 18.33 15.88 3.68
C HIS A 148 18.64 16.51 2.33
N ASP A 149 18.12 17.71 2.09
CA ASP A 149 18.38 18.41 0.84
C ASP A 149 19.86 18.86 0.80
N PRO A 150 20.68 18.31 -0.11
CA PRO A 150 22.10 18.67 -0.18
C PRO A 150 22.33 20.11 -0.67
N ALA A 151 21.30 20.79 -1.21
CA ALA A 151 21.38 22.18 -1.66
C ALA A 151 21.03 23.19 -0.56
N VAL A 152 20.49 22.73 0.58
CA VAL A 152 20.04 23.60 1.68
C VAL A 152 20.67 23.15 2.99
N GLU A 153 21.58 23.97 3.51
CA GLU A 153 22.21 23.77 4.81
C GLU A 153 21.15 23.70 5.92
N ASP A 154 21.32 22.75 6.85
CA ASP A 154 20.39 22.47 7.96
C ASP A 154 18.92 22.26 7.56
N SER A 155 18.66 21.76 6.34
CA SER A 155 17.30 21.42 5.92
C SER A 155 16.65 20.37 6.82
N PRO A 156 15.36 20.57 7.21
CA PRO A 156 14.60 19.53 7.88
C PRO A 156 14.59 18.24 7.07
N PRO A 157 14.75 17.06 7.71
CA PRO A 157 14.75 15.80 7.01
C PRO A 157 13.41 15.51 6.36
N VAL A 158 13.43 14.99 5.13
CA VAL A 158 12.29 14.32 4.54
C VAL A 158 12.31 12.86 4.96
N LEU A 159 11.33 12.47 5.79
CA LEU A 159 11.01 11.07 6.02
C LEU A 159 10.15 10.56 4.88
N SER A 160 10.50 9.41 4.34
CA SER A 160 9.76 8.81 3.23
C SER A 160 9.73 7.30 3.32
N CYS A 161 8.71 6.68 2.75
CA CYS A 161 8.50 5.24 2.82
C CYS A 161 8.19 4.59 1.47
N SER A 162 8.34 3.28 1.39
CA SER A 162 7.97 2.43 0.27
C SER A 162 7.24 1.20 0.78
N ILE A 163 6.21 0.74 0.08
CA ILE A 163 5.49 -0.49 0.45
C ILE A 163 6.11 -1.66 -0.30
N ILE A 164 6.41 -2.73 0.42
CA ILE A 164 6.90 -3.96 -0.19
C ILE A 164 5.76 -4.66 -0.91
N THR A 165 6.04 -5.13 -2.11
CA THR A 165 5.13 -5.94 -2.93
C THR A 165 5.71 -7.33 -3.14
N VAL A 166 4.81 -8.29 -3.27
CA VAL A 166 5.06 -9.71 -3.57
C VAL A 166 4.21 -10.12 -4.76
N ASP A 167 4.40 -11.34 -5.27
CA ASP A 167 3.48 -11.91 -6.24
C ASP A 167 2.10 -12.05 -5.59
N SER A 168 1.05 -11.80 -6.36
CA SER A 168 -0.31 -11.95 -5.87
C SER A 168 -0.60 -13.38 -5.44
N ALA A 169 -1.36 -13.54 -4.37
CA ALA A 169 -1.96 -14.83 -4.06
C ALA A 169 -3.04 -15.18 -5.09
N ALA A 170 -3.33 -16.47 -5.27
CA ALA A 170 -4.25 -16.99 -6.29
C ALA A 170 -5.62 -16.26 -6.31
N GLN A 171 -6.17 -15.93 -5.14
CA GLN A 171 -7.46 -15.21 -5.03
C GLN A 171 -7.42 -13.75 -5.56
N LEU A 172 -6.23 -13.18 -5.74
CA LEU A 172 -5.98 -11.79 -6.17
C LEU A 172 -5.39 -11.69 -7.58
N GLU A 173 -4.81 -12.77 -8.10
CA GLU A 173 -4.12 -12.81 -9.40
C GLU A 173 -5.01 -12.39 -10.58
N ASN A 174 -6.32 -12.67 -10.50
CA ASN A 174 -7.29 -12.28 -11.53
C ASN A 174 -7.39 -10.75 -11.70
N VAL A 175 -7.00 -9.96 -10.69
CA VAL A 175 -7.01 -8.49 -10.77
C VAL A 175 -5.64 -7.94 -11.14
N HIS A 176 -4.57 -8.39 -10.47
CA HIS A 176 -3.20 -7.93 -10.72
C HIS A 176 -2.20 -9.01 -10.31
N ASP A 177 -1.05 -9.09 -11.00
CA ASP A 177 0.06 -10.03 -10.70
C ASP A 177 0.85 -9.71 -9.41
N ARG A 178 0.56 -8.59 -8.74
CA ARG A 178 1.30 -8.13 -7.56
C ARG A 178 0.34 -7.61 -6.49
N MET A 179 0.70 -7.85 -5.23
CA MET A 179 -0.03 -7.34 -4.06
C MET A 179 0.95 -6.70 -3.06
N PRO A 180 0.49 -5.79 -2.18
CA PRO A 180 1.30 -5.37 -1.05
C PRO A 180 1.48 -6.53 -0.07
N LEU A 181 2.64 -6.61 0.59
CA LEU A 181 2.93 -7.66 1.55
C LEU A 181 2.23 -7.34 2.88
N VAL A 182 1.14 -8.04 3.18
CA VAL A 182 0.49 -8.02 4.49
C VAL A 182 1.44 -8.63 5.52
N MET A 183 1.78 -7.89 6.57
CA MET A 183 2.69 -8.35 7.61
C MET A 183 1.88 -8.86 8.82
N PRO A 184 1.86 -10.18 9.09
CA PRO A 184 1.12 -10.73 10.21
C PRO A 184 1.72 -10.29 11.56
N ARG A 185 0.88 -10.17 12.57
CA ARG A 185 1.22 -9.59 13.87
C ARG A 185 2.36 -10.34 14.59
N ASP A 186 2.45 -11.65 14.42
CA ASP A 186 3.51 -12.50 14.99
C ASP A 186 4.91 -12.16 14.44
N ARG A 187 5.00 -11.54 13.26
CA ARG A 187 6.28 -11.12 12.65
C ARG A 187 6.67 -9.68 12.93
N TRP A 188 5.80 -8.88 13.56
CA TRP A 188 6.04 -7.44 13.74
C TRP A 188 7.31 -7.13 14.51
N THR A 189 7.58 -7.86 15.59
CA THR A 189 8.79 -7.62 16.41
C THR A 189 10.06 -7.79 15.57
N ALA A 190 10.21 -8.91 14.87
CA ALA A 190 11.36 -9.13 13.99
C ALA A 190 11.39 -8.14 12.81
N TRP A 191 10.22 -7.80 12.28
CA TRP A 191 10.10 -6.86 11.17
C TRP A 191 10.45 -5.42 11.56
N LEU A 192 10.14 -4.96 12.78
CA LEU A 192 10.35 -3.58 13.17
C LEU A 192 11.70 -3.35 13.86
N ASP A 193 12.40 -4.40 14.26
CA ASP A 193 13.68 -4.35 14.98
C ASP A 193 14.79 -3.58 14.21
N PRO A 194 15.17 -2.36 14.63
CA PRO A 194 16.18 -1.59 13.91
C PRO A 194 17.61 -2.08 14.16
N GLU A 195 17.85 -2.92 15.17
CA GLU A 195 19.17 -3.39 15.59
C GLU A 195 19.58 -4.66 14.84
N HIS A 196 18.61 -5.47 14.42
CA HIS A 196 18.85 -6.71 13.69
C HIS A 196 18.49 -6.58 12.19
N PRO A 197 19.42 -6.92 11.27
CA PRO A 197 19.10 -7.04 9.85
C PRO A 197 17.95 -8.00 9.60
N ALA A 198 16.96 -7.60 8.80
CA ALA A 198 15.87 -8.50 8.40
C ALA A 198 16.37 -9.68 7.58
N SER A 199 15.83 -10.87 7.88
CA SER A 199 15.88 -12.02 6.98
C SER A 199 14.88 -11.83 5.83
N THR A 200 15.22 -12.30 4.64
CA THR A 200 14.29 -12.41 3.51
C THR A 200 13.14 -13.37 3.79
N ASP A 201 13.27 -14.27 4.77
CA ASP A 201 12.19 -15.19 5.17
C ASP A 201 10.95 -14.44 5.69
N LEU A 202 11.15 -13.24 6.24
CA LEU A 202 10.04 -12.37 6.68
C LEU A 202 9.17 -11.88 5.51
N LEU A 203 9.65 -12.01 4.26
CA LEU A 203 8.94 -11.59 3.05
C LEU A 203 7.98 -12.65 2.52
N ALA A 204 7.97 -13.86 3.09
CA ALA A 204 7.05 -14.91 2.69
C ALA A 204 5.59 -14.49 2.96
N VAL A 205 4.70 -14.70 1.99
CA VAL A 205 3.26 -14.47 2.20
C VAL A 205 2.75 -15.43 3.28
N SER A 206 2.01 -14.91 4.24
CA SER A 206 1.28 -15.71 5.23
C SER A 206 -0.13 -15.99 4.70
N PRO A 207 -0.52 -17.25 4.42
CA PRO A 207 -1.87 -17.59 3.98
C PRO A 207 -2.94 -17.09 4.96
N ASP A 208 -2.70 -17.25 6.27
CA ASP A 208 -3.64 -16.83 7.31
C ASP A 208 -3.82 -15.30 7.32
N ALA A 209 -2.77 -14.53 7.01
CA ALA A 209 -2.84 -13.07 6.97
C ALA A 209 -3.66 -12.53 5.79
N ILE A 210 -3.97 -13.38 4.81
CA ILE A 210 -4.69 -13.00 3.60
C ILE A 210 -5.99 -13.79 3.43
N ALA A 211 -6.28 -14.77 4.29
CA ALA A 211 -7.40 -15.70 4.14
C ALA A 211 -8.74 -14.97 4.08
N ASP A 212 -8.93 -13.96 4.93
CA ASP A 212 -10.18 -13.22 5.05
C ASP A 212 -10.22 -11.95 4.19
N ILE A 213 -9.29 -11.80 3.24
CA ILE A 213 -9.29 -10.66 2.32
C ILE A 213 -10.33 -10.90 1.23
N THR A 214 -11.33 -10.03 1.21
CA THR A 214 -12.35 -9.99 0.16
C THR A 214 -11.87 -9.15 -1.03
N VAL A 215 -12.37 -9.47 -2.22
CA VAL A 215 -12.11 -8.72 -3.46
C VAL A 215 -13.43 -8.21 -3.99
N ARG A 216 -13.58 -6.89 -4.12
CA ARG A 216 -14.85 -6.30 -4.53
C ARG A 216 -14.66 -5.23 -5.59
N ARG A 217 -15.45 -5.31 -6.67
CA ARG A 217 -15.48 -4.26 -7.69
C ARG A 217 -16.10 -2.99 -7.10
N VAL A 218 -15.46 -1.84 -7.33
CA VAL A 218 -15.88 -0.54 -6.78
C VAL A 218 -16.10 0.50 -7.86
N SER A 219 -16.68 1.64 -7.48
CA SER A 219 -16.96 2.75 -8.38
C SER A 219 -15.71 3.27 -9.11
N THR A 220 -15.86 3.63 -10.39
CA THR A 220 -14.78 4.26 -11.18
C THR A 220 -14.42 5.67 -10.71
N LEU A 221 -15.18 6.28 -9.80
CA LEU A 221 -14.85 7.57 -9.16
C LEU A 221 -13.43 7.56 -8.58
N VAL A 222 -13.02 6.40 -8.06
CA VAL A 222 -11.74 6.14 -7.43
C VAL A 222 -10.55 6.44 -8.37
N ASN A 223 -10.75 6.37 -9.70
CA ASN A 223 -9.74 6.68 -10.71
C ASN A 223 -9.18 8.11 -10.62
N SER A 224 -9.94 9.04 -10.05
CA SER A 224 -9.52 10.42 -9.83
C SER A 224 -9.14 10.63 -8.37
N VAL A 225 -7.88 10.99 -8.11
CA VAL A 225 -7.36 11.34 -6.77
C VAL A 225 -8.03 12.57 -6.15
N LYS A 226 -8.86 13.29 -6.91
CA LYS A 226 -9.66 14.42 -6.39
C LYS A 226 -10.89 13.94 -5.60
N ASN A 227 -11.32 12.71 -5.81
CA ASN A 227 -12.43 12.12 -5.08
C ASN A 227 -11.87 11.44 -3.83
N ASN A 228 -12.46 11.71 -2.66
CA ASN A 228 -11.95 11.16 -1.41
C ASN A 228 -13.05 10.89 -0.36
N GLY A 229 -14.25 10.56 -0.81
CA GLY A 229 -15.37 10.24 0.08
C GLY A 229 -15.51 8.73 0.32
N PRO A 230 -16.26 8.34 1.36
CA PRO A 230 -16.51 6.92 1.67
C PRO A 230 -17.24 6.18 0.53
N GLU A 231 -17.95 6.88 -0.34
CA GLU A 231 -18.63 6.31 -1.52
C GLU A 231 -17.66 5.64 -2.51
N LEU A 232 -16.35 5.89 -2.39
CA LEU A 232 -15.34 5.17 -3.17
C LEU A 232 -15.24 3.69 -2.80
N LEU A 233 -15.68 3.34 -1.58
CA LEU A 233 -15.75 1.97 -1.12
C LEU A 233 -17.04 1.28 -1.55
N ASP A 234 -18.03 1.98 -2.11
CA ASP A 234 -19.30 1.35 -2.49
C ASP A 234 -19.11 0.36 -3.65
N ALA A 235 -19.88 -0.73 -3.62
CA ALA A 235 -19.87 -1.73 -4.68
C ALA A 235 -20.33 -1.09 -5.99
N ASP A 236 -19.64 -1.42 -7.10
CA ASP A 236 -20.07 -0.96 -8.42
C ASP A 236 -21.44 -1.56 -8.75
N ALA A 237 -22.48 -0.72 -8.83
CA ALA A 237 -23.82 -1.17 -9.15
C ALA A 237 -23.89 -1.85 -10.53
N ALA A 238 -23.01 -1.47 -11.47
CA ALA A 238 -22.95 -2.06 -12.81
C ALA A 238 -22.35 -3.47 -12.84
N GLY A 239 -21.66 -3.92 -11.78
CA GLY A 239 -21.12 -5.28 -11.69
C GLY A 239 -22.15 -6.34 -11.28
N ARG A 240 -23.22 -5.93 -10.60
CA ARG A 240 -24.30 -6.84 -10.14
C ARG A 240 -25.12 -7.41 -11.30
N ASP A 241 -25.26 -6.65 -12.38
CA ASP A 241 -26.03 -7.06 -13.55
C ASP A 241 -25.27 -8.07 -14.43
N GLU A 242 -23.92 -8.05 -14.44
CA GLU A 242 -23.10 -8.99 -15.22
C GLU A 242 -22.97 -10.36 -14.53
N GLU A 243 -22.87 -10.39 -13.20
CA GLU A 243 -22.79 -11.64 -12.40
C GLU A 243 -24.10 -12.43 -12.43
N GLN A 244 -25.26 -11.76 -12.36
CA GLN A 244 -26.58 -12.42 -12.48
C GLN A 244 -26.83 -13.01 -13.87
N VAL A 245 -26.31 -12.38 -14.94
CA VAL A 245 -26.45 -12.91 -16.30
C VAL A 245 -25.56 -14.14 -16.51
N GLY A 246 -24.39 -14.21 -15.86
CA GLY A 246 -23.49 -15.36 -15.89
C GLY A 246 -24.07 -16.62 -15.25
N GLU A 247 -24.70 -16.49 -14.07
CA GLU A 247 -25.38 -17.62 -13.40
C GLU A 247 -26.57 -18.15 -14.22
N GLN A 248 -27.29 -17.27 -14.93
CA GLN A 248 -28.44 -17.66 -15.74
C GLN A 248 -28.06 -18.43 -17.01
N ILE A 249 -26.84 -18.23 -17.53
CA ILE A 249 -26.33 -18.93 -18.73
C ILE A 249 -25.75 -20.31 -18.37
N SER A 250 -25.29 -20.52 -17.13
CA SER A 250 -24.76 -21.83 -16.69
C SER A 250 -25.84 -22.87 -16.36
N LEU A 251 -27.13 -22.49 -16.39
CA LEU A 251 -28.28 -23.34 -16.07
C LEU A 251 -29.11 -23.78 -17.29
N LEU A 252 -28.59 -23.56 -18.51
CA LEU A 252 -29.17 -24.01 -19.79
C LEU A 252 -28.20 -24.92 -20.54
#